data_AF-A0A485LVN0-F1
#
_entry.id   AF-A0A485LVN0-F1
#
_cell.length_a   1.000
_cell.length_b   1.000
_cell.length_c   1.000
_cell.angle_alpha   90.00
_cell.angle_beta   90.00
_cell.angle_gamma   90.00
#
_symmetry.space_group_name_H-M   'P 1'
#
loop_
_entity.id
_entity.type
_entity.pdbx_description
1 polymer ?
#
loop_
_entity_poly.entity_id
_entity_poly.type
_entity_poly.pdbx_seq_one_letter_code
_entity_poly.pdbx_strand_id
1 'polypeptide(L)' 'MFIIDRFEDDWVILEFGRKTFSLPRQLVPPEAMEGDVLKIMVNIDAGATAKIKENVRSLADRLFKE' A
#
# COMPACT_ATOMS: atom_id res chain seq x y z
N MET A 1 15.21 7.49 -0.47
CA MET A 1 15.40 6.61 0.71
C MET A 1 14.16 6.76 1.54
N PHE A 2 13.56 5.66 1.99
CA PHE A 2 12.41 5.71 2.90
C PHE A 2 12.95 5.47 4.30
N ILE A 3 12.79 6.44 5.19
CA ILE A 3 13.31 6.37 6.56
C ILE A 3 12.13 6.41 7.51
N ILE A 4 12.12 5.54 8.52
CA ILE A 4 11.13 5.63 9.60
C ILE A 4 11.46 6.86 10.43
N ASP A 5 10.59 7.87 10.39
CA ASP A 5 10.70 9.06 11.23
C ASP A 5 10.18 8.75 12.62
N ARG A 6 8.93 8.27 12.72
CA ARG A 6 8.30 7.87 13.99
C ARG A 6 7.17 6.87 13.83
N PHE A 7 6.79 6.24 14.94
CA PHE A 7 5.56 5.46 15.05
C PHE A 7 4.45 6.25 15.77
N GLU A 8 3.26 6.26 15.20
CA GLU A 8 2.06 6.89 15.77
C GLU A 8 0.91 5.88 15.80
N ASP A 9 0.63 5.30 16.97
CA ASP A 9 -0.39 4.25 17.16
C ASP A 9 -0.27 3.12 16.11
N ASP A 10 -1.28 3.01 15.22
CA ASP A 10 -1.35 2.03 14.14
C ASP A 10 -0.65 2.48 12.84
N TRP A 11 0.09 3.58 12.87
CA TRP A 11 0.75 4.18 11.72
C TRP A 11 2.26 4.34 11.91
N VAL A 12 2.97 4.32 10.79
CA VAL A 12 4.40 4.58 10.67
C VAL A 12 4.55 5.79 9.76
N ILE A 13 5.20 6.84 10.25
CA ILE A 13 5.52 8.02 9.46
C ILE A 13 6.87 7.77 8.79
N LEU A 14 6.87 7.79 7.46
CA LEU A 14 8.07 7.66 6.66
C LEU A 14 8.47 8.99 6.05
N GLU A 15 9.75 9.30 6.14
CA GLU A 15 10.37 10.38 5.37
C GLU A 15 10.88 9.86 4.03
N PHE A 16 10.54 10.58 2.97
CA PHE A 16 11.03 10.35 1.62
C PHE A 16 11.35 11.68 0.94
N GLY A 17 12.65 12.01 0.89
CA GLY A 17 13.14 13.23 0.27
C GLY A 17 12.73 14.47 1.07
N ARG A 18 11.74 15.22 0.59
CA ARG A 18 11.15 16.39 1.30
C ARG A 18 9.68 16.17 1.67
N LYS A 19 9.21 14.93 1.57
CA LYS A 19 7.84 14.55 1.83
C LYS A 19 7.81 13.52 2.94
N THR A 20 6.73 13.55 3.71
CA THR A 20 6.40 12.48 4.64
C THR A 20 5.10 11.83 4.20
N PHE A 21 4.95 10.54 4.48
CA PHE A 21 3.70 9.82 4.28
C PHE A 21 3.53 8.74 5.35
N SER A 22 2.29 8.40 5.66
CA SER A 22 1.95 7.38 6.64
C SER A 22 1.73 6.03 5.95
N LEU A 23 2.26 4.98 6.58
CA LEU A 23 1.92 3.59 6.26
C LEU A 23 1.27 2.93 7.48
N PRO A 24 0.30 2.03 7.30
CA PRO A 24 -0.17 1.19 8.39
C PRO A 24 1.00 0.40 8.98
N ARG A 25 1.08 0.33 10.32
CA ARG A 25 2.09 -0.43 11.06
C ARG A 25 2.16 -1.89 10.65
N GLN A 26 1.03 -2.47 10.24
CA GLN A 26 0.93 -3.85 9.75
C GLN A 26 1.71 -4.12 8.45
N LEU A 27 2.04 -3.07 7.67
CA LEU A 27 2.83 -3.21 6.44
C LEU A 27 4.34 -3.13 6.69
N VAL A 28 4.76 -2.80 7.91
CA VAL A 28 6.15 -2.62 8.29
C VAL A 28 6.59 -3.82 9.15
N PRO A 29 7.83 -4.33 8.98
CA PRO A 29 8.32 -5.43 9.81
C PRO A 29 8.25 -5.07 11.31
N PRO A 30 7.84 -6.00 12.18
CA PRO A 30 7.70 -5.74 13.62
C PRO A 30 9.04 -5.38 14.29
N GLU A 31 10.16 -5.79 13.72
CA GLU A 31 11.52 -5.47 14.17
C GLU A 31 12.01 -4.07 13.76
N ALA A 32 11.28 -3.37 12.89
CA ALA A 32 11.71 -2.07 12.39
C ALA A 32 11.63 -0.99 13.47
N MET A 33 12.64 -0.12 13.52
CA MET A 33 12.80 0.94 14.51
C MET A 33 12.85 2.32 13.86
N GLU A 34 12.66 3.37 14.67
CA GLU A 34 12.86 4.75 14.20
C GLU A 34 14.30 4.94 13.72
N GLY A 35 14.46 5.57 12.55
CA GLY A 35 15.73 5.70 11.85
C GLY A 35 16.05 4.57 10.85
N ASP A 36 15.30 3.46 10.85
CA ASP A 36 15.53 2.39 9.88
C ASP A 36 15.18 2.80 8.46
N VAL A 37 15.96 2.29 7.50
CA VAL A 37 15.77 2.53 6.07
C VAL A 37 14.97 1.39 5.44
N LEU A 38 13.77 1.71 4.96
CA LEU A 38 12.91 0.78 4.25
C LEU A 38 13.19 0.76 2.74
N LYS A 39 13.20 -0.45 2.17
CA LYS A 39 13.25 -0.67 0.72
C LYS A 39 11.86 -1.02 0.21
N ILE A 40 11.17 -0.04 -0.38
CA ILE A 40 9.82 -0.20 -0.95
C ILE A 40 9.93 -0.36 -2.47
N MET A 41 9.30 -1.40 -3.02
CA MET A 41 9.18 -1.63 -4.46
C MET A 41 7.71 -1.54 -4.87
N VAL A 42 7.40 -0.63 -5.79
CA VAL A 42 6.04 -0.41 -6.29
C VAL A 42 6.00 -0.80 -7.75
N ASN A 43 5.20 -1.82 -8.08
CA ASN A 43 5.01 -2.31 -9.43
C ASN A 43 3.51 -2.43 -9.74
N ILE A 44 3.15 -2.23 -10.99
CA ILE A 44 1.78 -2.48 -11.46
C ILE A 44 1.67 -3.96 -11.82
N ASP A 45 0.77 -4.68 -11.13
CA ASP A 45 0.35 -6.01 -11.55
C ASP A 45 -0.82 -5.88 -12.53
N ALA A 46 -0.49 -5.87 -13.83
CA ALA A 46 -1.48 -5.78 -14.90
C ALA A 46 -2.43 -6.99 -14.92
N GLY A 47 -1.96 -8.18 -14.54
CA GLY A 47 -2.76 -9.40 -14.51
C GLY A 47 -3.81 -9.38 -13.41
N ALA A 48 -3.41 -9.04 -12.18
CA ALA A 48 -4.33 -8.86 -11.07
C ALA A 48 -5.32 -7.72 -11.34
N THR A 49 -4.84 -6.61 -11.90
CA THR A 49 -5.69 -5.47 -12.28
C THR A 49 -6.73 -5.87 -13.33
N ALA A 50 -6.36 -6.66 -14.34
CA ALA A 50 -7.30 -7.16 -15.35
C ALA A 50 -8.37 -8.07 -14.74
N LYS A 51 -7.97 -8.97 -13.82
CA LYS A 51 -8.90 -9.88 -13.14
C LYS A 51 -9.93 -9.13 -12.28
N ILE A 52 -9.51 -8.06 -11.59
CA ILE A 52 -10.44 -7.21 -10.83
C ILE A 52 -11.43 -6.53 -11.77
N LYS A 53 -10.97 -5.99 -12.91
CA LYS A 53 -11.85 -5.37 -13.91
C LYS A 53 -12.88 -6.35 -14.47
N GLU A 54 -12.46 -7.58 -14.76
CA GLU A 54 -13.36 -8.63 -15.23
C GLU A 54 -14.40 -9.01 -14.18
N ASN A 55 -14.01 -9.15 -12.90
CA ASN A 55 -14.93 -9.44 -11.81
C ASN A 55 -15.97 -8.33 -11.65
N VAL A 56 -15.54 -7.06 -11.67
CA VAL A 56 -16.44 -5.89 -11.58
C VAL A 56 -17.40 -5.86 -12.76
N ARG A 57 -16.92 -6.13 -13.98
CA ARG A 57 -17.78 -6.23 -15.16
C ARG A 57 -18.80 -7.36 -15.04
N SER A 58 -18.39 -8.54 -14.58
CA SER A 58 -19.28 -9.68 -14.38
C SER A 58 -20.37 -9.38 -13.34
N LEU A 59 -20.02 -8.69 -12.24
CA LEU A 59 -20.98 -8.22 -11.24
C LEU A 59 -21.98 -7.23 -11.84
N ALA A 60 -21.53 -6.26 -12.63
CA ALA A 60 -22.40 -5.32 -13.32
C ALA A 60 -23.32 -6.03 -14.32
N ASP A 61 -22.79 -6.93 -15.16
CA ASP A 61 -23.57 -7.68 -16.14
C ASP A 61 -24.65 -8.57 -15.51
N ARG A 62 -24.46 -9.02 -14.26
CA ARG A 62 -25.50 -9.75 -13.48
C ARG A 62 -26.59 -8.83 -12.93
N LEU A 63 -26.24 -7.59 -12.57
CA LEU A 63 -27.18 -6.60 -12.04
C LEU A 63 -28.05 -5.97 -13.13
N PHE A 64 -27.53 -5.82 -14.35
CA PHE A 64 -28.22 -5.19 -15.48
C PHE A 64 -28.88 -6.18 -16.45
N LYS A 65 -28.87 -7.49 -16.15
CA LYS A 65 -29.69 -8.49 -16.84
C LYS A 65 -31.03 -8.64 -16.12
N GLU A 66 -31.96 -7.76 -16.47
CA GLU A 66 -33.41 -8.00 -16.41
C GLU A 66 -33.91 -8.35 -17.82
#